data_AF-A0A7W9GUL2-F1
#
_entry.id   AF-A0A7W9GUL2-F1
#
_cell.length_a   1.000
_cell.length_b   1.000
_cell.length_c   1.000
_cell.angle_alpha   90.00
_cell.angle_beta   90.00
_cell.angle_gamma   90.00
#
_symmetry.space_group_name_H-M   'P 1'
#
loop_
_entity.id
_entity.type
_entity.pdbx_description
1 polymer ?
#
loop_
_entity_poly.entity_id
_entity_poly.type
_entity_poly.pdbx_seq_one_letter_code
_entity_poly.pdbx_strand_id
1 'polypeptide(L)'
;MGRRRRARGEAAGTRALIGVLLHRGMTHEHAVAGIATALRAGALTPDAVAVEARKAAEQDAITDDHGAAADAGSSPAPVTSLTQRRLTTPLPADTRPPPSVAAYYQL
;
A
#
# COMPACT_ATOMS: atom_id res chain seq x y z
N MET A 1 -26.48 37.17 2.13
CA MET A 1 -25.70 36.03 2.67
C MET A 1 -26.25 34.71 2.12
N GLY A 2 -25.81 34.32 0.91
CA GLY A 2 -26.32 33.13 0.22
C GLY A 2 -25.55 31.87 0.65
N ARG A 3 -26.23 30.95 1.33
CA ARG A 3 -25.68 29.61 1.60
C ARG A 3 -25.57 28.84 0.28
N ARG A 4 -24.35 28.67 -0.23
CA ARG A 4 -24.06 27.74 -1.33
C ARG A 4 -23.22 26.58 -0.79
N ARG A 5 -23.62 25.36 -1.19
CA ARG A 5 -23.01 24.03 -0.95
C ARG A 5 -23.43 23.33 0.35
N ARG A 6 -24.55 22.59 0.30
CA ARG A 6 -24.82 21.55 1.31
C ARG A 6 -25.16 20.16 0.75
N ALA A 7 -25.63 20.05 -0.50
CA ALA A 7 -26.10 18.76 -1.03
C ALA A 7 -25.09 17.98 -1.91
N ARG A 8 -24.12 18.64 -2.55
CA ARG A 8 -23.12 17.99 -3.42
C ARG A 8 -21.90 17.41 -2.68
N GLY A 9 -21.83 17.59 -1.35
CA GLY A 9 -20.66 17.23 -0.54
C GLY A 9 -20.80 15.94 0.27
N GLU A 10 -22.02 15.48 0.55
CA GLU A 10 -22.22 14.35 1.46
C GLU A 10 -22.01 13.02 0.74
N ALA A 11 -22.78 12.68 -0.29
CA ALA A 11 -22.62 11.40 -0.99
C ALA A 11 -21.23 11.22 -1.65
N ALA A 12 -20.69 12.29 -2.24
CA ALA A 12 -19.34 12.29 -2.80
C ALA A 12 -18.26 12.23 -1.72
N GLY A 13 -18.44 12.98 -0.62
CA GLY A 13 -17.55 12.94 0.54
C GLY A 13 -17.56 11.59 1.24
N THR A 14 -18.72 10.97 1.43
CA THR A 14 -18.86 9.64 2.00
C THR A 14 -18.24 8.58 1.09
N ARG A 15 -18.40 8.67 -0.24
CA ARG A 15 -17.69 7.77 -1.17
C ARG A 15 -16.18 7.94 -1.09
N ALA A 16 -15.70 9.18 -0.98
CA ALA A 16 -14.27 9.44 -0.78
C ALA A 16 -13.78 8.86 0.55
N LEU A 17 -14.52 9.06 1.65
CA LEU A 17 -14.20 8.50 2.97
C LEU A 17 -14.22 6.97 2.97
N ILE A 18 -15.22 6.36 2.33
CA ILE A 18 -15.29 4.89 2.16
C ILE A 18 -14.08 4.42 1.35
N GLY A 19 -13.71 5.12 0.28
CA GLY A 19 -12.52 4.80 -0.51
C GLY A 19 -11.25 4.76 0.34
N VAL A 20 -11.07 5.75 1.22
CA VAL A 20 -9.96 5.77 2.20
C VAL A 20 -10.04 4.57 3.16
N LEU A 21 -11.20 4.32 3.76
CA LEU A 21 -11.37 3.25 4.77
C LEU A 21 -11.27 1.84 4.18
N LEU A 22 -11.49 1.66 2.88
CA LEU A 22 -11.36 0.39 2.18
C LEU A 22 -9.91 0.03 1.79
N HIS A 23 -8.92 0.87 2.12
CA HIS A 23 -7.51 0.54 1.91
C HIS A 23 -7.11 -0.62 2.84
N ARG A 24 -7.19 -1.84 2.29
CA ARG A 24 -6.98 -3.11 2.99
C ARG A 24 -5.54 -3.20 3.51
N GLY A 25 -5.37 -3.15 4.83
CA GLY A 25 -4.06 -3.29 5.48
C GLY A 25 -3.55 -2.07 6.25
N MET A 26 -4.39 -1.05 6.45
CA MET A 26 -4.00 0.16 7.18
C MET A 26 -4.61 0.21 8.58
N THR A 27 -3.79 0.48 9.60
CA THR A 27 -4.27 0.71 10.98
C THR A 27 -5.04 2.03 11.05
N HIS A 28 -5.92 2.16 12.05
CA HIS A 28 -6.70 3.36 12.26
C HIS A 28 -5.81 4.60 12.44
N GLU A 29 -4.70 4.46 13.15
CA GLU A 29 -3.80 5.55 13.49
C GLU A 29 -3.14 6.15 12.23
N HIS A 30 -2.67 5.30 11.31
CA HIS A 30 -2.11 5.77 10.04
C HIS A 30 -3.16 6.45 9.16
N ALA A 31 -4.41 5.98 9.18
CA ALA A 31 -5.49 6.62 8.45
C ALA A 31 -5.79 8.03 8.99
N VAL A 32 -5.84 8.21 10.31
CA VAL A 32 -6.03 9.53 10.94
C VAL A 32 -4.85 10.46 10.64
N ALA A 33 -3.61 9.94 10.74
CA ALA A 33 -2.41 10.70 10.40
C ALA A 33 -2.47 11.18 8.94
N GLY A 34 -2.74 10.28 7.99
CA GLY A 34 -2.84 10.60 6.57
C GLY A 34 -3.96 11.60 6.24
N ILE A 35 -5.11 11.52 6.92
CA ILE A 35 -6.18 12.53 6.78
C ILE A 35 -5.67 13.89 7.24
N ALA A 36 -5.00 13.97 8.40
CA ALA A 36 -4.49 15.22 8.94
C ALA A 36 -3.40 15.86 8.04
N THR A 37 -2.48 15.07 7.48
CA THR A 37 -1.45 15.57 6.55
C THR A 37 -2.05 16.02 5.21
N ALA A 38 -2.96 15.24 4.63
CA ALA A 38 -3.63 15.61 3.38
C ALA A 38 -4.41 16.93 3.54
N LEU A 39 -5.13 17.10 4.66
CA LEU A 39 -5.82 18.35 4.97
C LEU A 39 -4.87 19.53 5.11
N ARG A 40 -3.72 19.34 5.77
CA ARG A 40 -2.70 20.40 5.92
C ARG A 40 -2.06 20.80 4.59
N ALA A 41 -1.92 19.84 3.67
CA ALA A 41 -1.46 20.07 2.30
C ALA A 41 -2.55 20.65 1.37
N GLY A 42 -3.79 20.79 1.85
CA GLY A 42 -4.93 21.23 1.03
C GLY A 42 -5.42 20.18 0.03
N ALA A 43 -5.00 18.92 0.18
CA ALA A 43 -5.41 17.82 -0.67
C ALA A 43 -6.69 17.17 -0.13
N LEU A 44 -7.80 17.37 -0.85
CA LEU A 44 -9.13 16.86 -0.47
C LEU A 44 -9.54 15.60 -1.24
N THR A 45 -8.58 14.88 -1.83
CA THR A 45 -8.82 13.67 -2.60
C THR A 45 -8.51 12.42 -1.77
N PRO A 46 -9.28 11.33 -1.94
CA PRO A 46 -9.05 10.08 -1.21
C PRO A 46 -7.69 9.47 -1.54
N ASP A 47 -7.20 9.60 -2.78
CA ASP A 47 -5.90 9.08 -3.19
C ASP A 47 -4.74 9.78 -2.47
N ALA A 48 -4.86 11.09 -2.21
CA ALA A 48 -3.85 11.83 -1.46
C ALA A 48 -3.81 11.35 0.00
N VAL A 49 -4.98 11.14 0.62
CA VAL A 49 -5.07 10.58 1.97
C VAL A 49 -4.44 9.18 2.03
N ALA A 50 -4.70 8.33 1.04
CA ALA A 50 -4.12 6.98 0.97
C ALA A 50 -2.59 7.01 0.88
N VAL A 51 -2.02 7.91 0.08
CA VAL A 51 -0.56 8.08 -0.04
C VAL A 51 0.04 8.56 1.27
N GLU A 52 -0.55 9.58 1.90
CA GLU A 52 -0.04 10.12 3.17
C GLU A 52 -0.18 9.13 4.32
N ALA A 53 -1.27 8.36 4.35
CA ALA A 53 -1.45 7.33 5.34
C ALA A 53 -0.45 6.17 5.14
N ARG A 54 -0.11 5.81 3.89
CA ARG A 54 0.91 4.78 3.63
C ARG A 54 2.29 5.24 4.08
N LYS A 55 2.62 6.51 3.85
CA LYS A 55 3.86 7.11 4.37
C LYS A 55 3.91 7.06 5.89
N ALA A 56 2.81 7.34 6.57
CA ALA A 56 2.75 7.25 8.03
C ALA A 56 3.01 5.80 8.52
N ALA A 57 2.43 4.79 7.85
CA ALA A 57 2.69 3.39 8.15
C ALA A 57 4.15 2.98 7.90
N GLU A 58 4.76 3.47 6.81
CA GLU A 58 6.17 3.23 6.50
C GLU A 58 7.09 3.87 7.56
N GLN A 59 6.78 5.08 8.03
CA GLN A 59 7.55 5.77 9.07
C GLN A 59 7.47 5.05 10.43
N ASP A 60 6.31 4.52 10.78
CA ASP A 60 6.13 3.77 12.02
C ASP A 60 6.88 2.43 11.98
N ALA A 61 6.81 1.72 10.86
CA ALA A 61 7.58 0.50 10.63
C ALA A 61 9.10 0.74 10.73
N ILE A 62 9.61 1.87 10.24
CA ILE A 62 11.02 2.27 10.41
C ILE A 62 11.32 2.50 11.91
N THR A 63 10.43 3.17 12.63
CA THR A 63 10.62 3.49 14.05
C THR A 63 10.63 2.24 14.93
N ASP A 64 9.72 1.30 14.67
CA ASP A 64 9.65 0.00 15.34
C ASP A 64 10.92 -0.84 15.10
N ASP A 65 11.45 -0.83 13.88
CA ASP A 65 12.68 -1.55 13.51
C ASP A 65 13.93 -0.90 14.12
N HIS A 66 13.92 0.43 14.31
CA HIS A 66 15.01 1.17 14.97
C HIS A 66 15.00 1.08 16.50
N GLY A 67 13.89 0.67 17.13
CA GLY A 67 13.79 0.45 18.57
C GLY A 67 14.52 -0.81 19.07
N ALA A 68 14.75 -1.80 18.19
CA ALA A 68 15.45 -3.04 18.53
C ALA A 68 16.89 -3.11 17.98
N ALA A 69 17.29 -2.21 17.07
CA ALA A 69 18.51 -2.34 16.26
C ALA A 69 19.54 -1.22 16.47
N ALA A 70 19.56 -0.54 17.62
CA ALA A 70 20.50 0.56 17.84
C ALA A 70 21.99 0.15 17.99
N ASP A 71 22.39 -1.13 17.93
CA ASP A 71 23.82 -1.48 18.07
C ASP A 71 24.31 -2.78 17.40
N ALA A 72 23.94 -3.06 16.15
CA ALA A 72 24.66 -4.06 15.37
C ALA A 72 24.68 -3.71 13.87
N GLY A 73 25.84 -3.21 13.42
CA GLY A 73 26.22 -2.94 12.04
C GLY A 73 25.22 -3.33 10.96
N SER A 74 24.42 -2.36 10.52
CA SER A 74 23.55 -2.50 9.35
C SER A 74 24.42 -2.54 8.08
N SER A 75 25.04 -3.68 7.84
CA SER A 75 25.49 -4.02 6.50
C SER A 75 24.22 -4.25 5.67
N PRO A 76 23.99 -3.52 4.57
CA PRO A 76 22.83 -3.79 3.74
C PRO A 76 22.86 -5.27 3.35
N ALA A 77 21.76 -5.98 3.62
CA ALA A 77 21.66 -7.39 3.29
C ALA A 77 22.13 -7.59 1.83
N PRO A 78 23.02 -8.56 1.56
CA PRO A 78 23.66 -8.67 0.26
C PRO A 78 22.59 -8.88 -0.82
N VAL A 79 22.42 -7.88 -1.69
CA VAL A 79 21.50 -7.95 -2.82
C VAL A 79 22.04 -8.98 -3.80
N THR A 80 21.51 -10.19 -3.72
CA THR A 80 21.96 -11.30 -4.58
C THR A 80 21.30 -11.16 -5.94
N SER A 81 22.09 -11.16 -7.02
CA SER A 81 21.57 -11.16 -8.38
C SER A 81 20.67 -12.38 -8.62
N LEU A 82 19.46 -12.16 -9.11
CA LEU A 82 18.53 -13.23 -9.48
C LEU A 82 19.13 -14.16 -10.53
N THR A 83 19.86 -13.61 -11.50
CA THR A 83 20.57 -14.40 -12.52
C THR A 83 21.65 -15.26 -11.88
N GLN A 84 22.46 -14.69 -10.98
CA GLN A 84 23.50 -15.45 -10.28
C GLN A 84 22.92 -16.59 -9.45
N ARG A 85 21.83 -16.33 -8.70
CA ARG A 85 21.11 -17.35 -7.92
C ARG A 85 20.56 -18.49 -8.79
N ARG A 86 20.05 -18.18 -10.00
CA ARG A 86 19.56 -19.19 -10.95
C ARG A 86 20.66 -20.07 -11.52
N LEU A 87 21.88 -19.56 -11.64
CA LEU A 87 23.03 -20.31 -12.15
C LEU A 87 23.67 -21.19 -11.06
N THR A 88 23.73 -20.72 -9.82
CA THR A 88 24.33 -21.47 -8.70
C THR A 88 23.39 -22.45 -8.03
N THR A 89 22.07 -22.26 -8.15
CA THR A 89 21.06 -23.15 -7.56
C THR A 89 20.04 -23.55 -8.64
N PRO A 90 20.11 -24.78 -9.17
CA PRO A 90 19.14 -25.24 -10.17
C PRO A 90 17.74 -25.27 -9.55
N LEU A 91 16.76 -24.75 -10.28
CA LEU A 91 15.37 -24.82 -9.86
C LEU A 91 14.85 -26.27 -9.94
N PRO A 92 13.90 -26.67 -9.06
CA PRO A 92 13.20 -27.93 -9.22
C PRO A 92 12.51 -28.00 -10.58
N ALA A 93 12.39 -29.20 -11.14
CA ALA A 93 11.64 -29.39 -12.38
C ALA A 93 10.18 -28.94 -12.20
N ASP A 94 9.66 -28.15 -13.15
CA ASP A 94 8.24 -27.80 -13.16
C ASP A 94 7.44 -29.03 -13.58
N THR A 95 6.60 -29.53 -12.66
CA THR A 95 5.76 -30.72 -12.87
C THR A 95 4.29 -30.35 -13.10
N ARG A 96 3.97 -29.05 -13.17
CA ARG A 96 2.58 -28.62 -13.36
C ARG A 96 2.14 -28.90 -14.80
N PRO A 97 0.88 -29.33 -15.00
CA PRO A 97 0.33 -29.50 -16.33
C PRO A 97 0.25 -28.15 -17.06
N PRO A 98 0.39 -28.13 -18.39
CA PRO A 98 0.26 -26.90 -19.17
C PRO A 98 -1.14 -26.31 -19.00
N PRO A 99 -1.29 -24.97 -19.03
CA PRO A 99 -2.60 -24.35 -19.00
C PRO A 99 -3.43 -24.82 -20.21
N SER A 100 -4.66 -25.27 -19.96
CA SER A 100 -5.58 -25.73 -21.01
C SER A 100 -6.53 -24.63 -21.42
N VAL A 101 -6.71 -24.47 -22.73
CA VAL A 101 -7.72 -23.59 -23.35
C VAL A 101 -9.05 -24.31 -23.63
N ALA A 102 -9.17 -25.60 -23.27
CA ALA A 102 -10.37 -26.42 -23.52
C ALA A 102 -11.68 -25.77 -23.04
N ALA A 103 -11.64 -25.01 -21.95
CA ALA A 103 -12.79 -24.31 -21.39
C ALA A 103 -13.37 -23.23 -22.31
N TYR A 104 -12.57 -22.65 -23.22
CA TYR A 104 -13.01 -21.58 -24.13
C TYR A 104 -13.68 -22.11 -25.40
N TYR A 105 -13.51 -23.38 -25.75
CA TYR A 105 -14.09 -23.98 -26.95
C TYR A 105 -15.53 -24.45 -26.78
N GLN A 106 -16.19 -24.17 -25.65
CA GLN A 106 -17.55 -24.62 -25.33
C GLN A 106 -18.64 -23.55 -25.59
N LEU A 107 -18.34 -22.55 -26.44
CA LEU A 107 -19.29 -21.54 -26.90
C LEU A 107 -20.01 -22.00 -28.16
#